data_AF-A0A950LZV5-F1
#
_entry.id   AF-A0A950LZV5-F1
#
_cell.length_a   1.000
_cell.length_b   1.000
_cell.length_c   1.000
_cell.angle_alpha   90.00
_cell.angle_beta   90.00
_cell.angle_gamma   90.00
#
_symmetry.space_group_name_H-M   'P 1'
#
loop_
_entity.id
_entity.type
_entity.pdbx_description
1 polymer ?
#
loop_
_entity_poly.entity_id
_entity_poly.type
_entity_poly.pdbx_seq_one_letter_code
_entity_poly.pdbx_strand_id
1 'polypeptide(L)' 'RRRGASIALEAANPAYETRIFGPDRVRIQGRLVSLIRRY' A
#
# COMPACT_ATOMS: atom_id res chain seq x y z
N ARG A 1 -20.33 15.05 3.27
CA ARG A 1 -19.57 14.81 2.02
C ARG A 1 -18.38 13.90 2.32
N ARG A 2 -18.56 12.57 2.33
CA ARG A 2 -17.43 11.63 2.49
C ARG A 2 -16.65 11.65 1.17
N ARG A 3 -15.42 12.17 1.18
CA ARG A 3 -14.49 12.01 0.04
C ARG A 3 -14.45 10.51 -0.26
N GLY A 4 -14.67 10.13 -1.52
CA GLY A 4 -14.71 8.72 -1.94
C GLY A 4 -13.51 7.97 -1.36
N ALA A 5 -13.74 6.77 -0.84
CA ALA A 5 -12.72 5.99 -0.15
C ALA A 5 -11.50 5.82 -1.06
N SER A 6 -10.39 6.53 -0.80
CA SER A 6 -9.15 6.40 -1.56
C SER A 6 -8.15 5.59 -0.75
N ILE A 7 -7.35 4.77 -1.42
CA ILE A 7 -6.29 3.96 -0.83
C ILE A 7 -4.95 4.58 -1.18
N ALA A 8 -4.15 4.92 -0.17
CA ALA A 8 -2.77 5.36 -0.34
C ALA A 8 -1.82 4.16 -0.16
N LEU A 9 -0.95 3.94 -1.15
CA LEU A 9 0.16 3.00 -1.08
C LEU A 9 1.45 3.81 -0.88
N GLU A 10 1.88 3.90 0.37
CA GLU A 10 3.10 4.61 0.78
C GLU A 10 4.31 3.67 0.70
N ALA A 11 5.39 4.12 0.07
CA ALA A 11 6.61 3.36 -0.03
C ALA A 11 7.46 3.54 1.25
N ALA A 12 8.06 2.44 1.74
CA ALA A 12 9.04 2.52 2.83
C ALA A 12 10.43 3.00 2.37
N ASN A 13 10.62 3.23 1.06
CA ASN A 13 11.84 3.79 0.49
C ASN A 13 11.55 5.22 0.00
N PRO A 14 12.26 6.25 0.52
CA PRO A 14 12.03 7.66 0.15
C PRO A 14 12.26 7.99 -1.33
N ALA A 15 12.98 7.16 -2.07
CA ALA A 15 13.17 7.35 -3.50
C ALA A 15 11.89 7.15 -4.33
N TYR A 16 10.80 6.65 -3.71
CA TYR A 16 9.54 6.35 -4.36
C TYR A 16 8.39 7.15 -3.74
N GLU A 17 7.53 7.66 -4.60
CA GLU A 17 6.36 8.45 -4.20
C GLU A 17 5.21 7.60 -3.65
N THR A 18 4.34 8.25 -2.86
CA THR A 18 3.06 7.68 -2.44
C THR A 18 2.09 7.62 -3.62
N ARG A 19 1.48 6.46 -3.86
CA ARG A 19 0.52 6.27 -4.94
C ARG A 19 -0.90 6.25 -4.39
N ILE A 20 -1.78 7.07 -4.95
CA ILE A 20 -3.19 7.17 -4.52
C ILE A 20 -4.09 6.46 -5.54
N PHE A 21 -4.95 5.56 -5.06
CA PHE A 21 -5.89 4.79 -5.87
C PHE A 21 -7.34 4.97 -5.37
N GLY A 22 -8.29 4.79 -6.29
CA GLY A 22 -9.67 4.53 -5.90
C GLY A 22 -9.82 3.17 -5.21
N PRO A 23 -10.92 2.93 -4.48
CA PRO A 23 -11.06 1.77 -3.60
C PRO A 23 -11.07 0.45 -4.37
N ASP A 24 -11.62 0.46 -5.59
CA ASP A 24 -11.75 -0.75 -6.44
C ASP A 24 -10.49 -1.05 -7.27
N ARG A 25 -9.48 -0.17 -7.22
CA ARG A 25 -8.23 -0.33 -7.98
C ARG A 25 -7.14 -1.09 -7.21
N VAL A 26 -7.42 -1.47 -5.95
CA VAL A 26 -6.46 -2.18 -5.09
C VAL A 26 -7.10 -3.45 -4.54
N ARG A 27 -6.47 -4.59 -4.82
CA ARG A 27 -6.83 -5.87 -4.21
C ARG A 27 -5.86 -6.18 -3.07
N ILE A 28 -6.37 -6.25 -1.84
CA ILE A 28 -5.59 -6.67 -0.67
C ILE A 28 -5.43 -8.19 -0.71
N GLN A 29 -4.18 -8.68 -0.62
CA GLN A 29 -3.89 -10.11 -0.60
C GLN A 29 -3.69 -10.68 0.81
N GLY A 30 -3.43 -9.81 1.79
CA GLY A 30 -3.15 -10.18 3.17
C GLY A 30 -2.22 -9.16 3.83
N ARG A 31 -1.68 -9.52 4.99
CA ARG A 31 -0.67 -8.73 5.70
C ARG A 31 0.64 -9.52 5.75
N LEU A 32 1.76 -8.87 5.43
CA LEU A 32 3.08 -9.45 5.65
C LEU A 32 3.31 -9.62 7.15
N VAL A 33 3.57 -10.85 7.61
CA VAL A 33 3.72 -11.16 9.05
C VAL A 33 5.16 -11.42 9.49
N SER A 34 6.05 -11.84 8.59
CA SER A 34 7.45 -12.11 8.91
C SER A 34 8.32 -12.03 7.64
N LEU A 35 9.62 -11.82 7.83
CA LEU A 35 10.65 -11.83 6.79
C LEU A 35 11.79 -12.73 7.25
N ILE A 36 12.10 -13.77 6.47
CA ILE A 36 13.24 -14.67 6.73
C ILE A 36 14.37 -14.28 5.77
N ARG A 37 15.57 -14.05 6.30
CA ARG A 37 16.78 -13.78 5.52
C ARG A 37 17.89 -14.75 5.96
N ARG A 38 18.63 -15.27 4.99
CA ARG A 38 19.88 -16.02 5.20
C ARG A 38 20.99 -15.23 4.52
N TYR A 39 22.07 -15.00 5.25
CA TYR A 39 23.28 -14.36 4.74
C TYR A 39 24.28 -15.42 4.27
#